data_AF-A0A2M9A6Y2-F1
#
_entry.id   AF-A0A2M9A6Y2-F1
#
_cell.length_a   1.000
_cell.length_b   1.000
_cell.length_c   1.000
_cell.angle_alpha   90.00
_cell.angle_beta   90.00
_cell.angle_gamma   90.00
#
_symmetry.space_group_name_H-M   'P 1'
#
loop_
_entity.id
_entity.type
_entity.pdbx_description
1 polymer ?
#
loop_
_entity_poly.entity_id
_entity_poly.type
_entity_poly.pdbx_seq_one_letter_code
_entity_poly.pdbx_strand_id
1 'polypeptide(L)'
;MARFLAYCKSPLTICILFVLVLGMLNLKIQFAPEIAEWSRERAAVADFDNYWESEGAQRFKDVGVEPTEKIYNEELDAHLKKFRARNPTFIPEKRIAQMKEDFQAWWETTGKKSYAVNEVAPDEKLYKQELKRYIQGYTKTIPEYQLFFIPEDSSITALFTCWFLFPGALSFLVFAVGFLFAMKVLEKRWGYLQSSLFFAVGTIFGGFVFMGTLSLSYFDRYAYMPYMGMSLSMAMLLGIAAFGPKNDVSKLSTAGAILTLAVDVLTNWNANPNLYGWVAILEIAFFGIGAFLGFKVPRLTGGSVKSKKSVVIEEVTVNPKVRTREDLKEALDLANKAEYEHASLILSKSFIQLLRENPLDIPTIEKTVESMLYPHFFFTMPGLMWMSWGAEAAKKKLPRIAIDLYEKGASIEQNTKNRRRGLFCAADLRLREHLEEDKGREELEKVIQMDSDDILAAEARKLLAK
;
A
#
# COMPACT_ATOMS: atom_id res chain seq x y z
N MET A 1 -16.29 -5.58 17.65
CA MET A 1 -15.62 -6.89 17.44
C MET A 1 -16.13 -8.01 18.34
N ALA A 2 -16.18 -7.84 19.68
CA ALA A 2 -16.57 -8.92 20.61
C ALA A 2 -17.96 -9.54 20.37
N ARG A 3 -18.95 -8.74 19.91
CA ARG A 3 -20.30 -9.24 19.58
C ARG A 3 -20.39 -9.98 18.23
N PHE A 4 -19.50 -9.69 17.29
CA PHE A 4 -19.43 -10.40 16.00
C PHE A 4 -18.76 -11.77 16.15
N LEU A 5 -17.71 -11.83 16.98
CA LEU A 5 -17.05 -13.09 17.36
C LEU A 5 -17.98 -14.01 18.18
N ALA A 6 -18.95 -13.46 18.93
CA ALA A 6 -19.94 -14.24 19.68
C ALA A 6 -20.95 -14.99 18.79
N TYR A 7 -21.16 -14.57 17.53
CA TYR A 7 -22.05 -15.25 16.57
C TYR A 7 -21.35 -16.40 15.83
N CYS A 8 -20.02 -16.42 15.77
CA CYS A 8 -19.23 -17.51 15.19
C CYS A 8 -18.97 -18.59 16.25
N LYS A 9 -19.95 -19.49 16.46
CA LYS A 9 -19.87 -20.57 17.47
C LYS A 9 -18.76 -21.60 17.21
N SER A 10 -18.16 -21.61 16.02
CA SER A 10 -17.04 -22.48 15.64
C SER A 10 -15.93 -21.64 14.99
N PRO A 11 -14.64 -21.82 15.36
CA PRO A 11 -13.56 -21.11 14.70
C PRO A 11 -13.41 -21.46 13.21
N LEU A 12 -13.94 -22.60 12.76
CA LEU A 12 -14.05 -22.94 11.34
C LEU A 12 -14.92 -21.92 10.58
N THR A 13 -15.97 -21.41 11.21
CA THR A 13 -16.86 -20.39 10.63
C THR A 13 -16.11 -19.09 10.36
N ILE A 14 -15.11 -18.76 11.19
CA ILE A 14 -14.25 -17.58 10.99
C ILE A 14 -13.36 -17.80 9.76
N CYS A 15 -12.77 -18.99 9.60
CA CYS A 15 -12.00 -19.33 8.39
C CYS A 15 -12.84 -19.28 7.12
N ILE A 16 -14.09 -19.78 7.17
CA ILE A 16 -15.02 -19.69 6.03
C ILE A 16 -15.35 -18.23 5.70
N LEU A 17 -15.65 -17.41 6.72
CA LEU A 17 -15.95 -16.00 6.53
C LEU A 17 -14.75 -15.24 5.95
N PHE A 18 -13.53 -15.57 6.40
CA PHE A 18 -12.30 -15.03 5.82
C PHE A 18 -12.17 -15.36 4.32
N VAL A 19 -12.37 -16.62 3.94
CA VAL A 19 -12.37 -17.04 2.53
C VAL A 19 -13.43 -16.28 1.73
N LEU A 20 -14.65 -16.12 2.26
CA LEU A 20 -15.72 -15.38 1.57
C LEU A 20 -15.40 -13.90 1.39
N VAL A 21 -14.84 -13.25 2.41
CA VAL A 21 -14.42 -11.84 2.33
C VAL A 21 -13.32 -11.66 1.28
N LEU A 22 -12.33 -12.57 1.26
CA LEU A 22 -11.30 -12.57 0.22
C LEU A 22 -11.88 -12.81 -1.17
N GLY A 23 -12.84 -13.74 -1.30
CA GLY A 23 -13.52 -14.00 -2.57
C GLY A 23 -14.28 -12.79 -3.09
N MET A 24 -15.05 -12.10 -2.24
CA MET A 24 -15.74 -10.86 -2.62
C MET A 24 -14.77 -9.75 -3.01
N LEU A 25 -13.66 -9.61 -2.29
CA LEU A 25 -12.62 -8.65 -2.61
C LEU A 25 -11.99 -8.96 -3.97
N ASN A 26 -11.62 -10.22 -4.21
CA ASN A 26 -11.02 -10.68 -5.46
C ASN A 26 -11.98 -10.48 -6.66
N LEU A 27 -13.27 -10.81 -6.49
CA LEU A 27 -14.30 -10.57 -7.52
C LEU A 27 -14.49 -9.08 -7.81
N LYS A 28 -14.61 -8.24 -6.76
CA LYS A 28 -14.76 -6.79 -6.94
C LYS A 28 -13.56 -6.24 -7.72
N ILE A 29 -12.37 -6.66 -7.35
CA ILE A 29 -11.12 -6.22 -7.98
C ILE A 29 -11.05 -6.64 -9.45
N GLN A 30 -11.36 -7.91 -9.74
CA GLN A 30 -11.25 -8.46 -11.08
C GLN A 30 -12.33 -7.93 -12.03
N PHE A 31 -13.57 -7.76 -11.55
CA PHE A 31 -14.72 -7.46 -12.42
C PHE A 31 -15.25 -6.03 -12.34
N ALA A 32 -14.89 -5.22 -11.33
CA ALA A 32 -15.37 -3.84 -11.25
C ALA A 32 -15.02 -3.00 -12.50
N PRO A 33 -13.81 -3.10 -13.09
CA PRO A 33 -13.49 -2.36 -14.32
C PRO A 33 -14.38 -2.75 -15.50
N GLU A 34 -14.64 -4.05 -15.67
CA GLU A 34 -15.51 -4.56 -16.74
C GLU A 34 -16.96 -4.11 -16.55
N ILE A 35 -17.47 -4.18 -15.32
CA ILE A 35 -18.83 -3.73 -15.00
C ILE A 35 -18.98 -2.23 -15.23
N ALA A 36 -17.98 -1.44 -14.83
CA ALA A 36 -17.98 0.01 -15.04
C ALA A 36 -17.90 0.37 -16.53
N GLU A 37 -17.08 -0.33 -17.31
CA GLU A 37 -16.99 -0.14 -18.76
C GLU A 37 -18.31 -0.48 -19.44
N TRP A 38 -18.90 -1.62 -19.12
CA TRP A 38 -20.18 -2.04 -19.66
C TRP A 38 -21.32 -1.09 -19.29
N SER A 39 -21.36 -0.62 -18.04
CA SER A 39 -22.34 0.39 -17.61
C SER A 39 -22.17 1.71 -18.38
N ARG A 40 -20.93 2.12 -18.65
CA ARG A 40 -20.63 3.34 -19.42
C ARG A 40 -21.00 3.18 -20.89
N GLU A 41 -20.72 2.04 -21.51
CA GLU A 41 -21.15 1.77 -22.89
C GLU A 41 -22.67 1.75 -23.01
N ARG A 42 -23.38 1.15 -22.06
CA ARG A 42 -24.85 1.20 -22.01
C ARG A 42 -25.40 2.61 -21.88
N ALA A 43 -24.77 3.45 -21.05
CA ALA A 43 -25.16 4.85 -20.93
C ALA A 43 -24.97 5.59 -22.27
N ALA A 44 -23.86 5.35 -22.97
CA ALA A 44 -23.63 5.95 -24.29
C ALA A 44 -24.64 5.49 -25.35
N VAL A 45 -25.04 4.21 -25.34
CA VAL A 45 -26.13 3.71 -26.19
C VAL A 45 -27.44 4.40 -25.85
N ALA A 46 -27.80 4.49 -24.57
CA ALA A 46 -29.02 5.17 -24.15
C ALA A 46 -29.04 6.66 -24.51
N ASP A 47 -27.90 7.35 -24.39
CA ASP A 47 -27.76 8.75 -24.81
C ASP A 47 -27.94 8.89 -26.33
N PHE A 48 -27.39 7.95 -27.12
CA PHE A 48 -27.61 7.91 -28.56
C PHE A 48 -29.08 7.64 -28.91
N ASP A 49 -29.72 6.69 -28.23
CA ASP A 49 -31.14 6.36 -28.45
C ASP A 49 -32.03 7.58 -28.19
N ASN A 50 -31.80 8.28 -27.08
CA ASN A 50 -32.50 9.51 -26.76
C ASN A 50 -32.30 10.60 -27.83
N TYR A 51 -31.06 10.78 -28.31
CA TYR A 51 -30.77 11.69 -29.41
C TYR A 51 -31.47 11.25 -30.72
N TRP A 52 -31.46 9.95 -31.03
CA TRP A 52 -32.02 9.40 -32.24
C TRP A 52 -33.53 9.59 -32.31
N GLU A 53 -34.23 9.33 -31.20
CA GLU A 53 -35.68 9.51 -31.08
C GLU A 53 -36.10 10.99 -31.10
N SER A 54 -35.31 11.88 -30.52
CA SER A 54 -35.65 13.31 -30.41
C SER A 54 -35.31 14.12 -31.67
N GLU A 55 -34.13 13.91 -32.25
CA GLU A 55 -33.60 14.76 -33.31
C GLU A 55 -33.00 13.96 -34.47
N GLY A 56 -32.28 12.87 -34.18
CA GLY A 56 -31.47 12.15 -35.16
C GLY A 56 -32.28 11.63 -36.34
N ALA A 57 -33.36 10.87 -36.07
CA ALA A 57 -34.22 10.32 -37.11
C ALA A 57 -34.92 11.42 -37.93
N GLN A 58 -35.28 12.55 -37.30
CA GLN A 58 -35.94 13.66 -37.98
C GLN A 58 -34.98 14.38 -38.94
N ARG A 59 -33.71 14.57 -38.56
CA ARG A 59 -32.69 15.17 -39.45
C ARG A 59 -32.48 14.39 -40.74
N PHE A 60 -32.56 13.06 -40.70
CA PHE A 60 -32.50 12.23 -41.91
C PHE A 60 -33.74 12.43 -42.79
N LYS A 61 -34.94 12.51 -42.19
CA LYS A 61 -36.17 12.82 -42.93
C LYS A 61 -36.11 14.19 -43.58
N ASP A 62 -35.57 15.19 -42.90
CA ASP A 62 -35.45 16.56 -43.40
C ASP A 62 -34.55 16.67 -44.64
N VAL A 63 -33.59 15.76 -44.82
CA VAL A 63 -32.75 15.64 -46.02
C VAL A 63 -33.24 14.59 -47.03
N GLY A 64 -34.46 14.07 -46.84
CA GLY A 64 -35.10 13.15 -47.78
C GLY A 64 -34.68 11.68 -47.66
N VAL A 65 -34.07 11.28 -46.55
CA VAL A 65 -33.64 9.89 -46.28
C VAL A 65 -34.54 9.26 -45.23
N GLU A 66 -35.09 8.08 -45.52
CA GLU A 66 -35.92 7.35 -44.55
C GLU A 66 -35.02 6.71 -43.47
N PRO A 67 -35.24 7.00 -42.16
CA PRO A 67 -34.42 6.47 -41.08
C PRO A 67 -34.76 4.98 -40.86
N THR A 68 -34.02 4.12 -41.55
CA THR A 68 -34.13 2.66 -41.40
C THR A 68 -33.30 2.15 -40.23
N GLU A 69 -33.60 0.94 -39.76
CA GLU A 69 -32.82 0.24 -38.73
C GLU A 69 -31.34 0.07 -39.12
N LYS A 70 -31.07 -0.09 -40.43
CA LYS A 70 -29.71 -0.15 -40.95
C LYS A 70 -28.95 1.17 -40.72
N ILE A 71 -29.57 2.30 -41.03
CA ILE A 71 -28.96 3.64 -40.82
C ILE A 71 -28.77 3.90 -39.33
N TYR A 72 -29.76 3.55 -38.50
CA TYR A 72 -29.64 3.64 -37.04
C TYR A 72 -28.41 2.87 -36.54
N ASN A 73 -28.22 1.62 -36.97
CA ASN A 73 -27.08 0.79 -36.54
C ASN A 73 -25.73 1.34 -37.04
N GLU A 74 -25.68 1.87 -38.27
CA GLU A 74 -24.47 2.49 -38.82
C GLU A 74 -24.09 3.77 -38.05
N GLU A 75 -25.07 4.61 -37.72
CA GLU A 75 -24.86 5.83 -36.93
C GLU A 75 -24.53 5.52 -35.47
N LEU A 76 -25.14 4.49 -34.89
CA LEU A 76 -24.82 4.00 -33.55
C LEU A 76 -23.37 3.49 -33.50
N ASP A 77 -22.94 2.69 -34.47
CA ASP A 77 -21.55 2.19 -34.52
C ASP A 77 -20.55 3.35 -34.71
N ALA A 78 -20.86 4.31 -35.58
CA ALA A 78 -20.05 5.53 -35.74
C ALA A 78 -19.99 6.37 -34.46
N HIS A 79 -21.12 6.49 -33.74
CA HIS A 79 -21.21 7.16 -32.45
C HIS A 79 -20.35 6.44 -31.40
N LEU A 80 -20.51 5.13 -31.24
CA LEU A 80 -19.76 4.32 -30.28
C LEU A 80 -18.26 4.30 -30.61
N LYS A 81 -17.89 4.30 -31.88
CA LYS A 81 -16.48 4.42 -32.31
C LYS A 81 -15.87 5.76 -31.88
N LYS A 82 -16.58 6.87 -32.08
CA LYS A 82 -16.16 8.20 -31.58
C LYS A 82 -16.12 8.24 -30.05
N PHE A 83 -17.09 7.63 -29.40
CA PHE A 83 -17.18 7.55 -27.94
C PHE A 83 -15.96 6.81 -27.35
N ARG A 84 -15.66 5.60 -27.85
CA ARG A 84 -14.50 4.79 -27.43
C ARG A 84 -13.17 5.48 -27.71
N ALA A 85 -13.04 6.20 -28.82
CA ALA A 85 -11.83 6.96 -29.13
C ALA A 85 -11.58 8.10 -28.12
N ARG A 86 -12.64 8.70 -27.56
CA ARG A 86 -12.55 9.79 -26.56
C ARG A 86 -12.50 9.29 -25.12
N ASN A 87 -12.98 8.08 -24.87
CA ASN A 87 -13.11 7.48 -23.55
C ASN A 87 -12.25 6.23 -23.45
N PRO A 88 -11.03 6.33 -22.89
CA PRO A 88 -10.17 5.17 -22.70
C PRO A 88 -10.88 4.05 -21.93
N THR A 89 -10.54 2.81 -22.27
CA THR A 89 -11.06 1.62 -21.58
C THR A 89 -10.72 1.66 -20.09
N PHE A 90 -11.68 1.27 -19.26
CA PHE A 90 -11.43 1.11 -17.82
C PHE A 90 -10.69 -0.19 -17.50
N ILE A 91 -10.74 -1.16 -18.42
CA ILE A 91 -10.08 -2.46 -18.29
C ILE A 91 -8.56 -2.24 -18.42
N PRO A 92 -7.80 -2.46 -17.34
CA PRO A 92 -6.39 -2.10 -17.32
C PRO A 92 -5.53 -2.75 -18.39
N GLU A 93 -5.75 -4.02 -18.69
CA GLU A 93 -4.98 -4.80 -19.65
C GLU A 93 -5.17 -4.24 -21.06
N LYS A 94 -6.43 -3.97 -21.43
CA LYS A 94 -6.78 -3.35 -22.71
C LYS A 94 -6.19 -1.96 -22.81
N ARG A 95 -6.18 -1.20 -21.70
CA ARG A 95 -5.61 0.16 -21.68
C ARG A 95 -4.10 0.15 -21.86
N ILE A 96 -3.39 -0.73 -21.17
CA ILE A 96 -1.93 -0.86 -21.30
C ILE A 96 -1.56 -1.32 -22.70
N ALA A 97 -2.30 -2.27 -23.29
CA ALA A 97 -2.10 -2.71 -24.67
C ALA A 97 -2.27 -1.53 -25.65
N GLN A 98 -3.36 -0.76 -25.51
CA GLN A 98 -3.60 0.42 -26.32
C GLN A 98 -2.50 1.48 -26.14
N MET A 99 -2.06 1.73 -24.90
CA MET A 99 -0.97 2.66 -24.61
C MET A 99 0.36 2.22 -25.24
N LYS A 100 0.64 0.92 -25.33
CA LYS A 100 1.84 0.41 -26.02
C LYS A 100 1.75 0.70 -27.52
N GLU A 101 0.59 0.49 -28.13
CA GLU A 101 0.36 0.81 -29.55
C GLU A 101 0.48 2.33 -29.81
N ASP A 102 -0.17 3.15 -28.98
CA ASP A 102 -0.11 4.61 -29.05
C ASP A 102 1.33 5.11 -28.91
N PHE A 103 2.08 4.56 -27.94
CA PHE A 103 3.47 4.91 -27.70
C PHE A 103 4.37 4.48 -28.86
N GLN A 104 4.17 3.28 -29.41
CA GLN A 104 4.93 2.80 -30.56
C GLN A 104 4.69 3.70 -31.78
N ALA A 105 3.44 4.05 -32.07
CA ALA A 105 3.10 4.96 -33.16
C ALA A 105 3.75 6.35 -32.98
N TRP A 106 3.72 6.90 -31.76
CA TRP A 106 4.40 8.14 -31.44
C TRP A 106 5.93 8.02 -31.56
N TRP A 107 6.51 6.92 -31.07
CA TRP A 107 7.96 6.68 -31.06
C TRP A 107 8.52 6.66 -32.49
N GLU A 108 7.85 5.94 -33.39
CA GLU A 108 8.25 5.82 -34.79
C GLU A 108 8.10 7.13 -35.58
N THR A 109 7.06 7.92 -35.30
CA THR A 109 6.76 9.14 -36.07
C THR A 109 7.53 10.37 -35.57
N THR A 110 7.65 10.51 -34.25
CA THR A 110 8.08 11.75 -33.57
C THR A 110 9.19 11.49 -32.57
N GLY A 111 9.07 10.45 -31.74
CA GLY A 111 9.99 10.17 -30.63
C GLY A 111 11.44 10.02 -31.09
N LYS A 112 11.72 9.11 -32.03
CA LYS A 112 13.09 8.88 -32.55
C LYS A 112 13.75 10.16 -33.07
N LYS A 113 13.00 11.01 -33.78
CA LYS A 113 13.48 12.30 -34.29
C LYS A 113 13.83 13.26 -33.16
N SER A 114 12.99 13.34 -32.13
CA SER A 114 13.22 14.21 -30.97
C SER A 114 14.47 13.84 -30.16
N TYR A 115 14.77 12.55 -30.01
CA TYR A 115 15.98 12.10 -29.30
C TYR A 115 17.23 12.25 -30.16
N ALA A 116 17.14 11.98 -31.46
CA ALA A 116 18.26 12.17 -32.40
C ALA A 116 18.71 13.64 -32.49
N VAL A 117 17.78 14.61 -32.39
CA VAL A 117 18.09 16.05 -32.35
C VAL A 117 18.87 16.44 -31.08
N ASN A 118 18.71 15.69 -29.99
CA ASN A 118 19.42 15.90 -28.72
C ASN A 118 20.66 15.00 -28.59
N GLU A 119 21.20 14.49 -29.69
CA GLU A 119 22.38 13.61 -29.75
C GLU A 119 22.25 12.29 -28.95
N VAL A 120 21.03 11.89 -28.61
CA VAL A 120 20.76 10.60 -27.97
C VAL A 120 20.37 9.58 -29.04
N ALA A 121 21.14 8.50 -29.17
CA ALA A 121 20.84 7.42 -30.10
C ALA A 121 19.54 6.70 -29.67
N PRO A 122 18.50 6.67 -30.51
CA PRO A 122 17.23 6.02 -30.18
C PRO A 122 17.35 4.51 -30.38
N ASP A 123 17.98 3.84 -29.41
CA ASP A 123 18.14 2.40 -29.38
C ASP A 123 16.94 1.67 -28.72
N GLU A 124 16.93 0.34 -28.81
CA GLU A 124 15.86 -0.48 -28.25
C GLU A 124 15.79 -0.38 -26.71
N LYS A 125 16.93 -0.12 -26.07
CA LYS A 125 17.02 0.02 -24.61
C LYS A 125 16.31 1.28 -24.16
N LEU A 126 16.53 2.40 -24.84
CA LEU A 126 15.87 3.68 -24.60
C LEU A 126 14.37 3.59 -24.88
N TYR A 127 13.97 2.93 -25.98
CA TYR A 127 12.55 2.67 -26.26
C TYR A 127 11.87 1.93 -25.10
N LYS A 128 12.48 0.83 -24.62
CA LYS A 128 11.96 0.05 -23.49
C LYS A 128 11.91 0.87 -22.20
N GLN A 129 12.91 1.73 -21.96
CA GLN A 129 12.95 2.60 -20.79
C GLN A 129 11.85 3.67 -20.82
N GLU A 130 11.67 4.35 -21.95
CA GLU A 130 10.65 5.40 -22.09
C GLU A 130 9.24 4.83 -22.16
N LEU A 131 9.05 3.66 -22.79
CA LEU A 131 7.78 2.94 -22.75
C LEU A 131 7.42 2.56 -21.30
N LYS A 132 8.40 2.06 -20.54
CA LYS A 132 8.21 1.76 -19.10
C LYS A 132 7.82 3.04 -18.35
N ARG A 133 8.51 4.15 -18.58
CA ARG A 133 8.22 5.44 -17.94
C ARG A 133 6.83 5.96 -18.29
N TYR A 134 6.42 5.84 -19.55
CA TYR A 134 5.11 6.27 -20.05
C TYR A 134 3.96 5.47 -19.40
N ILE A 135 4.08 4.14 -19.39
CA ILE A 135 3.08 3.27 -18.72
C ILE A 135 3.07 3.56 -17.22
N GLN A 136 4.23 3.68 -16.57
CA GLN A 136 4.33 4.01 -15.15
C GLN A 136 3.69 5.36 -14.79
N GLY A 137 3.87 6.38 -15.65
CA GLY A 137 3.25 7.70 -15.43
C GLY A 137 1.72 7.62 -15.35
N TYR A 138 1.11 6.79 -16.19
CA TYR A 138 -0.34 6.56 -16.18
C TYR A 138 -0.78 5.72 -14.97
N THR A 139 -0.14 4.57 -14.73
CA THR A 139 -0.54 3.65 -13.65
C THR A 139 -0.34 4.26 -12.26
N LYS A 140 0.57 5.23 -12.11
CA LYS A 140 0.78 5.98 -10.86
C LYS A 140 -0.43 6.82 -10.44
N THR A 141 -1.27 7.26 -11.37
CA THR A 141 -2.37 8.18 -11.06
C THR A 141 -3.66 7.48 -10.65
N ILE A 142 -3.74 6.16 -10.82
CA ILE A 142 -4.96 5.40 -10.61
C ILE A 142 -4.71 4.35 -9.50
N PRO A 143 -5.31 4.49 -8.30
CA PRO A 143 -5.08 3.61 -7.16
C PRO A 143 -5.29 2.12 -7.48
N GLU A 144 -6.30 1.80 -8.29
CA GLU A 144 -6.57 0.45 -8.76
C GLU A 144 -5.38 -0.10 -9.57
N TYR A 145 -4.74 0.70 -10.41
CA TYR A 145 -3.61 0.26 -11.22
C TYR A 145 -2.31 0.12 -10.43
N GLN A 146 -2.12 0.92 -9.37
CA GLN A 146 -1.03 0.75 -8.40
C GLN A 146 -1.11 -0.60 -7.68
N LEU A 147 -2.33 -1.13 -7.49
CA LEU A 147 -2.58 -2.43 -6.87
C LEU A 147 -2.37 -3.61 -7.85
N PHE A 148 -2.50 -3.40 -9.17
CA PHE A 148 -2.65 -4.50 -10.14
C PHE A 148 -1.54 -4.66 -11.18
N PHE A 149 -0.80 -3.62 -11.59
CA PHE A 149 0.02 -3.72 -12.82
C PHE A 149 1.49 -3.40 -12.65
N ILE A 150 1.85 -2.43 -11.82
CA ILE A 150 3.26 -2.05 -11.64
C ILE A 150 3.44 -1.60 -10.18
N PRO A 151 3.96 -2.46 -9.29
CA PRO A 151 4.38 -1.98 -7.99
C PRO A 151 5.44 -0.90 -8.20
N GLU A 152 5.34 0.22 -7.49
CA GLU A 152 6.49 1.11 -7.37
C GLU A 152 7.64 0.28 -6.81
N ASP A 153 8.85 0.51 -7.31
CA ASP A 153 10.07 -0.18 -6.83
C ASP A 153 10.32 0.05 -5.32
N SER A 154 9.46 0.82 -4.63
CA SER A 154 9.49 1.19 -3.21
C SER A 154 8.15 1.15 -2.44
N SER A 155 7.03 0.70 -3.03
CA SER A 155 5.73 0.72 -2.33
C SER A 155 5.47 -0.54 -1.50
N ILE A 156 5.68 -0.43 -0.19
CA ILE A 156 5.34 -1.46 0.81
C ILE A 156 3.84 -1.81 0.75
N THR A 157 2.99 -0.83 0.43
CA THR A 157 1.53 -1.03 0.30
C THR A 157 1.19 -1.93 -0.89
N ALA A 158 1.82 -1.71 -2.05
CA ALA A 158 1.66 -2.56 -3.24
C ALA A 158 2.19 -3.99 -2.98
N LEU A 159 3.28 -4.11 -2.21
CA LEU A 159 3.80 -5.38 -1.73
C LEU A 159 2.76 -6.15 -0.91
N PHE A 160 2.12 -5.52 0.07
CA PHE A 160 1.11 -6.19 0.88
C PHE A 160 -0.12 -6.60 0.08
N THR A 161 -0.56 -5.82 -0.92
CA THR A 161 -1.82 -6.09 -1.64
C THR A 161 -1.71 -7.15 -2.74
N CYS A 162 -0.54 -7.29 -3.39
CA CYS A 162 -0.33 -8.30 -4.43
C CYS A 162 -0.28 -9.75 -3.90
N TRP A 163 -0.04 -9.93 -2.60
CA TRP A 163 0.11 -11.26 -1.98
C TRP A 163 -1.21 -12.01 -1.72
N PHE A 164 -2.32 -11.29 -1.57
CA PHE A 164 -3.62 -11.86 -1.17
C PHE A 164 -4.61 -12.07 -2.33
N LEU A 165 -4.31 -11.53 -3.51
CA LEU A 165 -5.17 -11.63 -4.70
C LEU A 165 -4.82 -12.86 -5.52
N PHE A 166 -5.80 -13.40 -6.24
CA PHE A 166 -5.68 -14.65 -6.98
C PHE A 166 -5.82 -14.42 -8.48
N PRO A 167 -5.00 -15.07 -9.33
CA PRO A 167 -5.04 -14.92 -10.80
C PRO A 167 -6.36 -15.30 -11.45
N GLY A 168 -7.19 -16.08 -10.77
CA GLY A 168 -8.47 -16.50 -11.29
C GLY A 168 -9.28 -17.30 -10.27
N ALA A 169 -10.52 -17.58 -10.67
CA ALA A 169 -11.47 -18.31 -9.85
C ALA A 169 -10.95 -19.72 -9.47
N LEU A 170 -10.23 -20.39 -10.37
CA LEU A 170 -9.73 -21.74 -10.11
C LEU A 170 -8.63 -21.73 -9.03
N SER A 171 -7.65 -20.82 -9.11
CA SER A 171 -6.65 -20.64 -8.04
C SER A 171 -7.27 -20.28 -6.70
N PHE A 172 -8.29 -19.40 -6.71
CA PHE A 172 -9.02 -19.06 -5.48
C PHE A 172 -9.76 -20.28 -4.90
N LEU A 173 -10.39 -21.11 -5.74
CA LEU A 173 -11.09 -22.32 -5.29
C LEU A 173 -10.13 -23.36 -4.71
N VAL A 174 -8.98 -23.57 -5.36
CA VAL A 174 -7.92 -24.46 -4.86
C VAL A 174 -7.43 -23.97 -3.50
N PHE A 175 -7.19 -22.66 -3.37
CA PHE A 175 -6.86 -22.06 -2.08
C PHE A 175 -7.95 -22.25 -1.04
N ALA A 176 -9.21 -21.95 -1.36
CA ALA A 176 -10.33 -22.06 -0.43
C ALA A 176 -10.44 -23.49 0.13
N VAL A 177 -10.39 -24.50 -0.75
CA VAL A 177 -10.46 -25.91 -0.36
C VAL A 177 -9.22 -26.32 0.44
N GLY A 178 -8.02 -25.98 -0.05
CA GLY A 178 -6.76 -26.35 0.59
C GLY A 178 -6.54 -25.70 1.94
N PHE A 179 -6.83 -24.41 2.07
CA PHE A 179 -6.78 -23.66 3.31
C PHE A 179 -7.75 -24.23 4.35
N LEU A 180 -9.03 -24.42 4.00
CA LEU A 180 -10.01 -24.98 4.93
C LEU A 180 -9.67 -26.41 5.34
N PHE A 181 -9.14 -27.22 4.42
CA PHE A 181 -8.63 -28.56 4.72
C PHE A 181 -7.47 -28.50 5.71
N ALA A 182 -6.44 -27.70 5.45
CA ALA A 182 -5.28 -27.58 6.31
C ALA A 182 -5.66 -27.07 7.70
N MET A 183 -6.51 -26.04 7.78
CA MET A 183 -7.00 -25.50 9.05
C MET A 183 -7.78 -26.54 9.86
N LYS A 184 -8.62 -27.37 9.22
CA LYS A 184 -9.37 -28.43 9.89
C LYS A 184 -8.47 -29.57 10.40
N VAL A 185 -7.42 -29.93 9.66
CA VAL A 185 -6.44 -30.93 10.10
C VAL A 185 -5.61 -30.40 11.26
N LEU A 186 -5.13 -29.16 11.16
CA LEU A 186 -4.25 -28.54 12.14
C LEU A 186 -4.99 -28.12 13.41
N GLU A 187 -6.27 -27.77 13.34
CA GLU A 187 -7.12 -27.53 14.51
C GLU A 187 -6.99 -28.67 15.52
N LYS A 188 -7.12 -29.92 15.07
CA LYS A 188 -7.08 -31.11 15.93
C LYS A 188 -5.71 -31.30 16.61
N ARG A 189 -4.66 -30.68 16.07
CA ARG A 189 -3.28 -30.91 16.45
C ARG A 189 -2.69 -29.77 17.29
N TRP A 190 -2.91 -28.53 16.86
CA TRP A 190 -2.32 -27.30 17.42
C TRP A 190 -3.36 -26.24 17.79
N GLY A 191 -4.63 -26.45 17.45
CA GLY A 191 -5.68 -25.45 17.61
C GLY A 191 -5.59 -24.30 16.59
N TYR A 192 -6.71 -23.60 16.40
CA TYR A 192 -6.86 -22.59 15.35
C TYR A 192 -5.87 -21.42 15.45
N LEU A 193 -5.62 -20.91 16.66
CA LEU A 193 -4.79 -19.71 16.84
C LEU A 193 -3.37 -19.92 16.31
N GLN A 194 -2.77 -21.07 16.62
CA GLN A 194 -1.41 -21.39 16.19
C GLN A 194 -1.36 -21.64 14.68
N SER A 195 -2.36 -22.32 14.11
CA SER A 195 -2.47 -22.53 12.66
C SER A 195 -2.62 -21.21 11.90
N SER A 196 -3.46 -20.29 12.40
CA SER A 196 -3.62 -18.95 11.82
C SER A 196 -2.36 -18.10 11.95
N LEU A 197 -1.60 -18.23 13.04
CA LEU A 197 -0.32 -17.54 13.19
C LEU A 197 0.69 -18.02 12.15
N PHE A 198 0.84 -19.34 11.97
CA PHE A 198 1.71 -19.88 10.93
C PHE A 198 1.25 -19.45 9.54
N PHE A 199 -0.05 -19.42 9.28
CA PHE A 199 -0.57 -18.89 8.03
C PHE A 199 -0.12 -17.45 7.78
N ALA A 200 -0.35 -16.54 8.74
CA ALA A 200 0.02 -15.13 8.63
C ALA A 200 1.53 -14.93 8.44
N VAL A 201 2.35 -15.66 9.20
CA VAL A 201 3.82 -15.65 9.06
C VAL A 201 4.21 -16.16 7.67
N GLY A 202 3.59 -17.24 7.20
CA GLY A 202 3.84 -17.79 5.87
C GLY A 202 3.47 -16.83 4.75
N THR A 203 2.39 -16.04 4.92
CA THR A 203 1.99 -15.03 3.94
C THR A 203 3.00 -13.89 3.87
N ILE A 204 3.44 -13.35 5.01
CA ILE A 204 4.44 -12.27 5.07
C ILE A 204 5.79 -12.78 4.53
N PHE A 205 6.27 -13.92 5.03
CA PHE A 205 7.55 -14.49 4.63
C PHE A 205 7.55 -14.91 3.14
N GLY A 206 6.46 -15.52 2.67
CA GLY A 206 6.25 -15.83 1.25
C GLY A 206 6.33 -14.59 0.38
N GLY A 207 5.71 -13.50 0.82
CA GLY A 207 5.78 -12.21 0.15
C GLY A 207 7.20 -11.66 0.00
N PHE A 208 7.99 -11.69 1.08
CA PHE A 208 9.40 -11.26 1.04
C PHE A 208 10.28 -12.14 0.15
N VAL A 209 10.12 -13.47 0.24
CA VAL A 209 10.89 -14.41 -0.59
C VAL A 209 10.53 -14.22 -2.06
N PHE A 210 9.25 -14.11 -2.39
CA PHE A 210 8.79 -13.86 -3.75
C PHE A 210 9.34 -12.53 -4.30
N MET A 211 9.25 -11.45 -3.53
CA MET A 211 9.83 -10.15 -3.92
C MET A 211 11.34 -10.24 -4.15
N GLY A 212 12.09 -10.80 -3.20
CA GLY A 212 13.55 -10.91 -3.29
C GLY A 212 14.03 -11.82 -4.42
N THR A 213 13.16 -12.72 -4.89
CA THR A 213 13.43 -13.64 -6.01
C THR A 213 12.77 -13.21 -7.32
N LEU A 214 12.02 -12.11 -7.33
CA LEU A 214 11.34 -11.60 -8.53
C LEU A 214 12.33 -11.23 -9.63
N SER A 215 13.53 -10.74 -9.27
CA SER A 215 14.60 -10.46 -10.24
C SER A 215 15.26 -11.72 -10.82
N LEU A 216 15.07 -12.88 -10.18
CA LEU A 216 15.61 -14.17 -10.60
C LEU A 216 14.61 -14.96 -11.45
N SER A 217 13.36 -14.52 -11.57
CA SER A 217 12.45 -15.12 -12.53
C SER A 217 13.01 -14.85 -13.93
N TYR A 218 13.53 -15.90 -14.57
CA TYR A 218 14.05 -15.90 -15.95
C TYR A 218 13.00 -15.49 -17.00
N PHE A 219 11.77 -15.22 -16.55
CA PHE A 219 10.64 -14.82 -17.34
C PHE A 219 10.38 -13.34 -17.11
N ASP A 220 10.38 -12.60 -18.22
CA ASP A 220 10.36 -11.16 -18.34
C ASP A 220 9.61 -10.38 -17.26
N ARG A 221 10.14 -9.18 -16.96
CA ARG A 221 9.58 -8.07 -16.15
C ARG A 221 8.24 -7.52 -16.69
N TYR A 222 7.47 -8.32 -17.42
CA TYR A 222 6.23 -8.00 -18.13
C TYR A 222 5.14 -9.08 -17.94
N ALA A 223 5.14 -9.80 -16.83
CA ALA A 223 3.97 -10.60 -16.49
C ALA A 223 2.77 -9.67 -16.25
N TYR A 224 1.70 -9.91 -16.99
CA TYR A 224 0.51 -9.05 -17.04
C TYR A 224 -0.23 -8.87 -15.70
N MET A 225 0.05 -9.67 -14.66
CA MET A 225 -0.54 -9.56 -13.31
C MET A 225 0.42 -10.12 -12.24
N PRO A 226 0.79 -9.37 -11.19
CA PRO A 226 1.73 -9.79 -10.15
C PRO A 226 1.05 -10.42 -8.92
N TYR A 227 0.02 -11.26 -9.11
CA TYR A 227 -0.68 -11.88 -7.97
C TYR A 227 0.02 -13.14 -7.47
N MET A 228 0.04 -13.36 -6.16
CA MET A 228 0.68 -14.54 -5.54
C MET A 228 -0.32 -15.52 -4.91
N GLY A 229 -1.60 -15.13 -4.77
CA GLY A 229 -2.70 -16.02 -4.35
C GLY A 229 -2.54 -16.66 -2.98
N MET A 230 -1.73 -16.12 -2.06
CA MET A 230 -1.39 -16.81 -0.80
C MET A 230 -0.90 -18.27 -0.97
N SER A 231 -0.56 -18.73 -2.19
CA SER A 231 -0.26 -20.13 -2.49
C SER A 231 0.95 -20.62 -1.71
N LEU A 232 1.97 -19.77 -1.52
CA LEU A 232 3.14 -20.11 -0.68
C LEU A 232 2.76 -20.36 0.79
N SER A 233 1.86 -19.54 1.34
CA SER A 233 1.39 -19.71 2.71
C SER A 233 0.49 -20.94 2.86
N MET A 234 -0.32 -21.25 1.85
CA MET A 234 -1.09 -22.48 1.81
C MET A 234 -0.17 -23.70 1.69
N ALA A 235 0.81 -23.69 0.78
CA ALA A 235 1.78 -24.77 0.62
C ALA A 235 2.52 -25.06 1.93
N MET A 236 2.92 -24.02 2.65
CA MET A 236 3.50 -24.18 3.99
C MET A 236 2.52 -24.83 4.97
N LEU A 237 1.27 -24.37 5.04
CA LEU A 237 0.25 -25.01 5.89
C LEU A 237 -0.01 -26.47 5.52
N LEU A 238 -0.07 -26.79 4.22
CA LEU A 238 -0.25 -28.15 3.71
C LEU A 238 0.95 -29.03 4.11
N GLY A 239 2.18 -28.51 4.07
CA GLY A 239 3.37 -29.20 4.56
C GLY A 239 3.27 -29.51 6.05
N ILE A 240 2.83 -28.54 6.86
CA ILE A 240 2.60 -28.73 8.30
C ILE A 240 1.50 -29.78 8.54
N ALA A 241 0.44 -29.76 7.75
CA ALA A 241 -0.68 -30.70 7.85
C ALA A 241 -0.30 -32.12 7.40
N ALA A 242 0.63 -32.25 6.45
CA ALA A 242 1.08 -33.51 5.88
C ALA A 242 2.04 -34.28 6.80
N PHE A 243 2.82 -33.59 7.63
CA PHE A 243 3.91 -34.18 8.40
C PHE A 243 3.87 -33.81 9.89
N GLY A 244 4.16 -34.80 10.75
CA GLY A 244 4.19 -34.62 12.20
C GLY A 244 5.00 -35.70 12.92
N PRO A 245 5.19 -35.57 14.24
CA PRO A 245 5.75 -36.62 15.08
C PRO A 245 5.06 -37.96 14.84
N LYS A 246 5.78 -39.06 15.06
CA LYS A 246 5.34 -40.41 14.71
C LYS A 246 3.92 -40.69 15.25
N ASN A 247 3.00 -41.11 14.37
CA ASN A 247 1.57 -41.38 14.63
C ASN A 247 0.65 -40.15 14.83
N ASP A 248 1.14 -38.92 14.64
CA ASP A 248 0.31 -37.71 14.81
C ASP A 248 -0.51 -37.31 13.57
N VAL A 249 -0.18 -37.86 12.40
CA VAL A 249 -0.83 -37.50 11.13
C VAL A 249 -1.33 -38.75 10.42
N SER A 250 -2.56 -38.70 9.93
CA SER A 250 -3.16 -39.81 9.19
C SER A 250 -2.63 -39.86 7.76
N LYS A 251 -2.49 -41.06 7.18
CA LYS A 251 -2.09 -41.23 5.77
C LYS A 251 -3.03 -40.49 4.81
N LEU A 252 -4.32 -40.40 5.14
CA LEU A 252 -5.32 -39.68 4.37
C LEU A 252 -5.05 -38.17 4.37
N SER A 253 -4.67 -37.61 5.53
CA SER A 253 -4.30 -36.20 5.66
C SER A 253 -3.05 -35.87 4.86
N THR A 254 -2.03 -36.73 4.91
CA THR A 254 -0.81 -36.59 4.10
C THR A 254 -1.10 -36.67 2.61
N ALA A 255 -1.88 -37.66 2.16
CA ALA A 255 -2.25 -37.80 0.76
C ALA A 255 -3.08 -36.61 0.26
N GLY A 256 -4.06 -36.15 1.05
CA GLY A 256 -4.87 -34.98 0.73
C GLY A 256 -4.01 -33.72 0.60
N ALA A 257 -3.09 -33.48 1.53
CA ALA A 257 -2.21 -32.31 1.48
C ALA A 257 -1.27 -32.30 0.26
N ILE A 258 -0.67 -33.46 -0.07
CA ILE A 258 0.20 -33.60 -1.25
C ILE A 258 -0.60 -33.44 -2.54
N LEU A 259 -1.80 -34.00 -2.63
CA LEU A 259 -2.67 -33.87 -3.79
C LEU A 259 -3.11 -32.41 -4.00
N THR A 260 -3.52 -31.73 -2.92
CA THR A 260 -3.88 -30.31 -2.99
C THR A 260 -2.71 -29.45 -3.43
N LEU A 261 -1.49 -29.70 -2.91
CA LEU A 261 -0.29 -29.01 -3.37
C LEU A 261 -0.06 -29.25 -4.87
N ALA A 262 -0.16 -30.49 -5.34
CA ALA A 262 0.05 -30.81 -6.75
C ALA A 262 -0.97 -30.09 -7.66
N VAL A 263 -2.23 -30.00 -7.24
CA VAL A 263 -3.27 -29.26 -7.96
C VAL A 263 -2.98 -27.75 -7.96
N ASP A 264 -2.49 -27.18 -6.85
CA ASP A 264 -2.12 -25.75 -6.77
C ASP A 264 -0.94 -25.42 -7.69
N VAL A 265 0.14 -26.23 -7.61
CA VAL A 265 1.33 -26.13 -8.48
C VAL A 265 0.92 -26.20 -9.95
N LEU A 266 0.08 -27.17 -10.34
CA LEU A 266 -0.38 -27.32 -11.73
C LEU A 266 -1.26 -26.14 -12.15
N THR A 267 -2.12 -25.64 -11.26
CA THR A 267 -2.98 -24.49 -11.52
C THR A 267 -2.14 -23.25 -11.78
N ASN A 268 -1.16 -22.98 -10.91
CA ASN A 268 -0.29 -21.81 -11.02
C ASN A 268 0.64 -21.93 -12.23
N TRP A 269 1.18 -23.12 -12.51
CA TRP A 269 1.98 -23.36 -13.72
C TRP A 269 1.22 -23.03 -15.02
N ASN A 270 -0.07 -23.37 -15.09
CA ASN A 270 -0.90 -23.16 -16.29
C ASN A 270 -1.57 -21.78 -16.37
N ALA A 271 -1.75 -21.07 -15.25
CA ALA A 271 -2.43 -19.77 -15.24
C ALA A 271 -1.62 -18.68 -15.95
N ASN A 272 -0.30 -18.62 -15.71
CA ASN A 272 0.65 -17.82 -16.49
C ASN A 272 2.09 -18.28 -16.17
N PRO A 273 2.79 -18.90 -17.13
CA PRO A 273 4.04 -19.65 -16.87
C PRO A 273 5.22 -18.78 -16.43
N ASN A 274 5.12 -17.46 -16.56
CA ASN A 274 6.21 -16.55 -16.24
C ASN A 274 6.27 -16.27 -14.72
N LEU A 275 5.22 -15.67 -14.17
CA LEU A 275 5.18 -15.23 -12.77
C LEU A 275 4.68 -16.35 -11.85
N TYR A 276 3.65 -17.08 -12.29
CA TYR A 276 3.07 -18.18 -11.50
C TYR A 276 3.85 -19.48 -11.64
N GLY A 277 4.62 -19.66 -12.73
CA GLY A 277 5.61 -20.74 -12.81
C GLY A 277 6.67 -20.62 -11.71
N TRP A 278 7.07 -19.39 -11.36
CA TRP A 278 7.99 -19.17 -10.23
C TRP A 278 7.34 -19.42 -8.87
N VAL A 279 6.07 -18.99 -8.69
CA VAL A 279 5.29 -19.33 -7.49
C VAL A 279 5.16 -20.84 -7.32
N ALA A 280 4.88 -21.58 -8.39
CA ALA A 280 4.77 -23.04 -8.39
C ALA A 280 6.07 -23.74 -7.96
N ILE A 281 7.24 -23.19 -8.32
CA ILE A 281 8.54 -23.70 -7.84
C ILE A 281 8.71 -23.41 -6.35
N LEU A 282 8.41 -22.19 -5.90
CA LEU A 282 8.53 -21.77 -4.51
C LEU A 282 7.56 -22.52 -3.59
N GLU A 283 6.38 -22.93 -4.07
CA GLU A 283 5.42 -23.74 -3.31
C GLU A 283 6.04 -25.05 -2.82
N ILE A 284 6.88 -25.71 -3.63
CA ILE A 284 7.58 -26.94 -3.23
C ILE A 284 8.53 -26.66 -2.06
N ALA A 285 9.27 -25.56 -2.11
CA ALA A 285 10.17 -25.16 -1.04
C ALA A 285 9.40 -24.80 0.25
N PHE A 286 8.32 -24.03 0.13
CA PHE A 286 7.46 -23.66 1.25
C PHE A 286 6.75 -24.86 1.88
N PHE A 287 6.32 -25.82 1.07
CA PHE A 287 5.81 -27.10 1.56
C PHE A 287 6.88 -27.88 2.33
N GLY A 288 8.13 -27.88 1.87
CA GLY A 288 9.27 -28.45 2.60
C GLY A 288 9.53 -27.79 3.95
N ILE A 289 9.49 -26.45 4.01
CA ILE A 289 9.57 -25.68 5.27
C ILE A 289 8.41 -26.07 6.19
N GLY A 290 7.20 -26.15 5.65
CA GLY A 290 6.02 -26.60 6.37
C GLY A 290 6.17 -28.01 6.94
N ALA A 291 6.68 -28.94 6.14
CA ALA A 291 6.96 -30.31 6.57
C ALA A 291 7.95 -30.36 7.73
N PHE A 292 9.03 -29.57 7.65
CA PHE A 292 10.01 -29.46 8.73
C PHE A 292 9.40 -28.91 10.02
N LEU A 293 8.63 -27.81 9.94
CA LEU A 293 7.89 -27.26 11.08
C LEU A 293 6.90 -28.26 11.66
N GLY A 294 6.21 -28.99 10.78
CA GLY A 294 5.33 -30.11 11.11
C GLY A 294 6.05 -31.16 11.96
N PHE A 295 7.26 -31.58 11.60
CA PHE A 295 8.00 -32.56 12.42
C PHE A 295 8.49 -32.00 13.76
N LYS A 296 8.88 -30.72 13.82
CA LYS A 296 9.55 -30.13 14.99
C LYS A 296 8.61 -29.64 16.08
N VAL A 297 7.40 -29.20 15.73
CA VAL A 297 6.46 -28.62 16.70
C VAL A 297 5.53 -29.71 17.26
N PRO A 298 5.62 -30.04 18.56
CA PRO A 298 4.86 -31.15 19.16
C PRO A 298 3.35 -30.84 19.24
N ARG A 299 2.53 -31.89 19.41
CA ARG A 299 1.10 -31.75 19.75
C ARG A 299 0.96 -31.06 21.10
N LEU A 300 0.03 -30.11 21.20
CA LEU A 300 -0.41 -29.61 22.50
C LEU A 300 -1.25 -30.71 23.16
N THR A 301 -0.64 -31.52 24.03
CA THR A 301 -1.38 -32.46 24.87
C THR A 301 -2.30 -31.68 25.80
N GLY A 302 -3.58 -32.05 25.78
CA GLY A 302 -4.67 -31.31 26.39
C GLY A 302 -4.40 -30.93 27.86
N GLY A 303 -4.18 -29.64 28.09
CA GLY A 303 -4.51 -29.02 29.36
C GLY A 303 -5.98 -28.63 29.32
N SER A 304 -6.80 -29.26 30.15
CA SER A 304 -8.06 -28.67 30.59
C SER A 304 -7.80 -27.19 30.90
N VAL A 305 -8.53 -26.28 30.26
CA VAL A 305 -8.61 -24.88 30.73
C VAL A 305 -9.40 -24.93 32.03
N LYS A 306 -8.75 -25.37 33.11
CA LYS A 306 -9.17 -25.05 34.46
C LYS A 306 -9.01 -23.55 34.55
N SER A 307 -10.15 -22.87 34.65
CA SER A 307 -10.25 -21.56 35.28
C SER A 307 -9.40 -21.56 36.54
N LYS A 308 -8.22 -20.95 36.46
CA LYS A 308 -7.45 -20.44 37.59
C LYS A 308 -6.88 -19.10 37.18
N LYS A 309 -7.45 -18.09 37.83
CA LYS A 309 -6.89 -16.79 38.22
C LYS A 309 -6.00 -16.11 37.18
N SER A 310 -6.52 -15.00 36.65
CA SER A 310 -5.78 -13.76 36.38
C SER A 310 -4.26 -13.94 36.41
N VAL A 311 -3.71 -14.28 35.24
CA VAL A 311 -2.30 -13.98 34.96
C VAL A 311 -2.27 -12.46 34.96
N VAL A 312 -1.81 -11.90 36.08
CA VAL A 312 -1.08 -10.65 36.04
C VAL A 312 0.00 -10.92 35.01
N ILE A 313 -0.17 -10.34 33.82
CA ILE A 313 0.95 -10.11 32.94
C ILE A 313 1.90 -9.34 33.85
N GLU A 314 2.97 -9.98 34.31
CA GLU A 314 4.18 -9.21 34.57
C GLU A 314 4.47 -8.62 33.20
N GLU A 315 3.92 -7.41 32.98
CA GLU A 315 4.60 -6.43 32.18
C GLU A 315 6.01 -6.51 32.74
N VAL A 316 6.94 -7.06 31.96
CA VAL A 316 8.32 -6.62 32.09
C VAL A 316 8.13 -5.13 32.02
N THR A 317 8.22 -4.50 33.19
CA THR A 317 8.01 -3.07 33.36
C THR A 317 9.30 -2.50 32.80
N VAL A 318 9.50 -2.67 31.49
CA VAL A 318 10.54 -2.02 30.73
C VAL A 318 10.23 -0.58 31.00
N ASN A 319 11.12 0.03 31.78
CA ASN A 319 10.95 1.38 32.23
C ASN A 319 10.53 2.20 31.00
N PRO A 320 9.36 2.87 31.01
CA PRO A 320 8.81 3.52 29.82
C PRO A 320 9.83 4.46 29.17
N LYS A 321 10.73 5.03 29.98
CA LYS A 321 11.89 5.81 29.53
C LYS A 321 12.85 5.02 28.62
N VAL A 322 13.22 3.80 29.00
CA VAL A 322 14.12 2.93 28.21
C VAL A 322 13.47 2.59 26.87
N ARG A 323 12.19 2.24 26.88
CA ARG A 323 11.42 1.95 25.66
C ARG A 323 11.34 3.15 24.73
N THR A 324 11.03 4.34 25.25
CA THR A 324 11.01 5.57 24.43
C THR A 324 12.35 5.81 23.72
N ARG A 325 13.48 5.52 24.39
CA ARG A 325 14.83 5.68 23.81
C ARG A 325 15.15 4.62 22.76
N GLU A 326 14.70 3.38 22.97
CA GLU A 326 14.81 2.30 21.97
C GLU A 326 13.97 2.63 20.72
N ASP A 327 12.71 3.04 20.90
CA ASP A 327 11.82 3.42 19.80
C ASP A 327 12.41 4.60 18.98
N LEU A 328 12.99 5.61 19.66
CA LEU A 328 13.63 6.73 18.97
C LEU A 328 14.88 6.30 18.20
N LYS A 329 15.69 5.39 18.76
CA LYS A 329 16.86 4.86 18.08
C LYS A 329 16.46 4.03 16.85
N GLU A 330 15.43 3.20 16.98
CA GLU A 330 14.86 2.44 15.88
C GLU A 330 14.34 3.38 14.78
N ALA A 331 13.61 4.42 15.15
CA ALA A 331 13.09 5.38 14.18
C ALA A 331 14.20 6.11 13.41
N LEU A 332 15.32 6.45 14.07
CA LEU A 332 16.46 7.05 13.39
C LEU A 332 17.22 6.04 12.51
N ASP A 333 17.29 4.76 12.89
CA ASP A 333 17.86 3.71 12.04
C ASP A 333 17.01 3.47 10.79
N LEU A 334 15.68 3.47 10.93
CA LEU A 334 14.73 3.43 9.83
C LEU A 334 14.86 4.66 8.91
N ALA A 335 15.04 5.86 9.48
CA ALA A 335 15.29 7.07 8.70
C ALA A 335 16.60 6.98 7.88
N ASN A 336 17.67 6.42 8.45
CA ASN A 336 18.92 6.17 7.73
C ASN A 336 18.76 5.15 6.58
N LYS A 337 17.78 4.25 6.69
CA LYS A 337 17.39 3.30 5.63
C LYS A 337 16.37 3.87 4.64
N ALA A 338 16.08 5.18 4.72
CA ALA A 338 15.08 5.88 3.94
C ALA A 338 13.61 5.41 4.13
N GLU A 339 13.31 4.71 5.23
CA GLU A 339 11.94 4.35 5.63
C GLU A 339 11.24 5.50 6.37
N TYR A 340 11.15 6.67 5.73
CA TYR A 340 10.77 7.92 6.40
C TYR A 340 9.35 7.95 6.96
N GLU A 341 8.39 7.27 6.33
CA GLU A 341 7.01 7.20 6.84
C GLU A 341 6.92 6.40 8.14
N HIS A 342 7.64 5.27 8.20
CA HIS A 342 7.66 4.40 9.36
C HIS A 342 8.41 5.05 10.52
N ALA A 343 9.58 5.64 10.21
CA ALA A 343 10.31 6.49 11.13
C ALA A 343 9.44 7.66 11.63
N SER A 344 8.69 8.34 10.75
CA SER A 344 7.77 9.42 11.13
C SER A 344 6.68 8.96 12.09
N LEU A 345 6.12 7.76 11.89
CA LEU A 345 5.08 7.22 12.76
C LEU A 345 5.62 6.91 14.17
N ILE A 346 6.82 6.35 14.28
CA ILE A 346 7.45 6.07 15.57
C ILE A 346 7.88 7.39 16.24
N LEU A 347 8.55 8.29 15.51
CA LEU A 347 8.94 9.63 16.00
C LEU A 347 7.73 10.41 16.50
N SER A 348 6.60 10.38 15.77
CA SER A 348 5.37 11.09 16.13
C SER A 348 4.90 10.79 17.55
N LYS A 349 5.09 9.54 18.00
CA LYS A 349 4.63 9.03 19.30
C LYS A 349 5.73 9.15 20.35
N SER A 350 6.94 8.72 20.03
CA SER A 350 8.01 8.57 21.01
C SER A 350 8.70 9.90 21.32
N PHE A 351 8.77 10.82 20.36
CA PHE A 351 9.40 12.13 20.60
C PHE A 351 8.56 13.01 21.54
N ILE A 352 7.22 13.02 21.39
CA ILE A 352 6.36 13.74 22.34
C ILE A 352 6.40 13.10 23.75
N GLN A 353 6.58 11.79 23.85
CA GLN A 353 6.77 11.12 25.15
C GLN A 353 8.07 11.59 25.79
N LEU A 354 9.17 11.64 25.03
CA LEU A 354 10.46 12.14 25.49
C LEU A 354 10.36 13.58 26.01
N LEU A 355 9.68 14.47 25.29
CA LEU A 355 9.45 15.87 25.70
C LEU A 355 8.60 16.02 26.96
N ARG A 356 7.79 15.00 27.30
CA ARG A 356 6.91 15.00 28.48
C ARG A 356 7.56 14.38 29.71
N GLU A 357 8.75 13.80 29.58
CA GLU A 357 9.43 13.15 30.72
C GLU A 357 9.79 14.14 31.83
N ASN A 358 9.81 13.63 33.06
CA ASN A 358 10.36 14.32 34.22
C ASN A 358 11.26 13.34 35.01
N PRO A 359 12.54 13.65 35.26
CA PRO A 359 13.31 14.75 34.67
C PRO A 359 13.43 14.63 33.14
N LEU A 360 13.65 15.77 32.48
CA LEU A 360 13.90 15.85 31.03
C LEU A 360 15.28 15.31 30.69
N ASP A 361 15.35 14.59 29.58
CA ASP A 361 16.60 14.08 29.01
C ASP A 361 17.05 14.99 27.85
N ILE A 362 17.55 16.18 28.20
CA ILE A 362 17.93 17.23 27.25
C ILE A 362 18.92 16.70 26.19
N PRO A 363 20.00 15.95 26.54
CA PRO A 363 20.95 15.46 25.54
C PRO A 363 20.30 14.54 24.51
N THR A 364 19.36 13.69 24.94
CA THR A 364 18.64 12.81 24.00
C THR A 364 17.69 13.61 23.11
N ILE A 365 16.99 14.61 23.67
CA ILE A 365 16.09 15.48 22.89
C ILE A 365 16.89 16.23 21.82
N GLU A 366 18.01 16.87 22.18
CA GLU A 366 18.86 17.61 21.25
C GLU A 366 19.37 16.72 20.12
N LYS A 367 19.94 15.56 20.47
CA LYS A 367 20.44 14.60 19.48
C LYS A 367 19.36 14.11 18.53
N THR A 368 18.17 13.82 19.06
CA THR A 368 17.04 13.37 18.25
C THR A 368 16.58 14.48 17.30
N VAL A 369 16.48 15.73 17.76
CA VAL A 369 16.08 16.87 16.93
C VAL A 369 17.12 17.18 15.86
N GLU A 370 18.41 17.22 16.20
CA GLU A 370 19.49 17.41 15.24
C GLU A 370 19.43 16.35 14.13
N SER A 371 19.24 15.08 14.53
CA SER A 371 19.07 13.99 13.57
C SER A 371 17.82 14.18 12.71
N MET A 372 16.70 14.61 13.31
CA MET A 372 15.43 14.81 12.62
C MET A 372 15.43 15.98 11.63
N LEU A 373 16.28 16.98 11.86
CA LEU A 373 16.43 18.15 11.00
C LEU A 373 17.47 17.94 9.89
N TYR A 374 18.16 16.80 9.89
CA TYR A 374 19.20 16.50 8.92
C TYR A 374 18.66 16.60 7.49
N PRO A 375 19.31 17.33 6.56
CA PRO A 375 18.76 17.67 5.25
C PRO A 375 18.38 16.47 4.37
N HIS A 376 18.95 15.29 4.65
CA HIS A 376 18.70 14.07 3.91
C HIS A 376 17.48 13.28 4.40
N PHE A 377 16.88 13.63 5.54
CA PHE A 377 15.69 12.94 6.04
C PHE A 377 14.40 13.64 5.63
N PHE A 378 13.53 12.91 4.95
CA PHE A 378 12.24 13.41 4.45
C PHE A 378 11.09 12.88 5.29
N PHE A 379 11.01 13.30 6.56
CA PHE A 379 9.90 12.93 7.43
C PHE A 379 8.56 13.48 6.93
N THR A 380 7.54 12.64 6.90
CA THR A 380 6.19 12.96 6.39
C THR A 380 5.25 13.50 7.48
N MET A 381 5.81 13.95 8.61
CA MET A 381 5.03 14.48 9.72
C MET A 381 4.43 15.85 9.38
N PRO A 382 3.12 16.08 9.65
CA PRO A 382 2.48 17.37 9.37
C PRO A 382 3.17 18.54 10.07
N GLY A 383 3.22 19.72 9.43
CA GLY A 383 3.84 20.93 10.00
C GLY A 383 3.31 21.30 11.39
N LEU A 384 2.00 21.18 11.61
CA LEU A 384 1.36 21.32 12.92
C LEU A 384 1.96 20.44 14.03
N MET A 385 2.43 19.23 13.71
CA MET A 385 3.04 18.33 14.69
C MET A 385 4.38 18.87 15.17
N TRP A 386 5.24 19.31 14.25
CA TRP A 386 6.50 19.99 14.57
C TRP A 386 6.27 21.24 15.43
N MET A 387 5.27 22.05 15.08
CA MET A 387 4.89 23.22 15.88
C MET A 387 4.38 22.83 17.27
N SER A 388 3.67 21.71 17.41
CA SER A 388 3.21 21.22 18.72
C SER A 388 4.37 20.77 19.61
N TRP A 389 5.41 20.19 19.01
CA TRP A 389 6.65 19.84 19.70
C TRP A 389 7.47 21.07 20.07
N GLY A 390 7.54 22.06 19.18
CA GLY A 390 8.14 23.36 19.48
C GLY A 390 7.46 24.03 20.68
N ALA A 391 6.12 23.98 20.75
CA ALA A 391 5.36 24.52 21.88
C ALA A 391 5.66 23.79 23.19
N GLU A 392 5.82 22.47 23.16
CA GLU A 392 6.18 21.71 24.35
C GLU A 392 7.62 21.99 24.77
N ALA A 393 8.57 22.03 23.85
CA ALA A 393 9.96 22.41 24.11
C ALA A 393 10.07 23.82 24.72
N ALA A 394 9.30 24.79 24.21
CA ALA A 394 9.24 26.15 24.74
C ALA A 394 8.74 26.17 26.20
N LYS A 395 7.66 25.43 26.51
CA LYS A 395 7.16 25.31 27.90
C LYS A 395 8.21 24.69 28.84
N LYS A 396 9.07 23.84 28.32
CA LYS A 396 10.17 23.18 29.05
C LYS A 396 11.46 24.02 29.09
N LYS A 397 11.43 25.27 28.61
CA LYS A 397 12.58 26.19 28.56
C LYS A 397 13.74 25.67 27.71
N LEU A 398 13.42 25.05 26.55
CA LEU A 398 14.38 24.61 25.53
C LEU A 398 14.24 25.49 24.27
N PRO A 399 14.66 26.77 24.31
CA PRO A 399 14.30 27.75 23.28
C PRO A 399 14.91 27.45 21.91
N ARG A 400 16.15 26.97 21.83
CA ARG A 400 16.79 26.60 20.55
C ARG A 400 16.05 25.46 19.85
N ILE A 401 15.77 24.39 20.60
CA ILE A 401 15.00 23.24 20.12
C ILE A 401 13.60 23.67 19.66
N ALA A 402 12.95 24.55 20.42
CA ALA A 402 11.63 25.06 20.06
C ALA A 402 11.66 25.83 18.74
N ILE A 403 12.63 26.73 18.56
CA ILE A 403 12.84 27.50 17.33
C ILE A 403 13.03 26.57 16.13
N ASP A 404 13.94 25.59 16.23
CA ASP A 404 14.23 24.69 15.11
C ASP A 404 13.00 23.88 14.69
N LEU A 405 12.20 23.41 15.65
CA LEU A 405 10.96 22.69 15.40
C LEU A 405 9.88 23.60 14.78
N TYR A 406 9.79 24.86 15.21
CA TYR A 406 8.87 25.83 14.61
C TYR A 406 9.25 26.18 13.17
N GLU A 407 10.52 26.42 12.89
CA GLU A 407 11.02 26.70 11.54
C GLU A 407 10.81 25.51 10.60
N LYS A 408 11.12 24.29 11.08
CA LYS A 408 10.85 23.07 10.32
C LYS A 408 9.35 22.92 10.06
N GLY A 409 8.51 23.12 11.07
CA GLY A 409 7.06 23.05 10.94
C GLY A 409 6.52 24.07 9.94
N ALA A 410 7.00 25.31 9.98
CA ALA A 410 6.58 26.37 9.07
C ALA A 410 7.00 26.10 7.62
N SER A 411 8.22 25.60 7.40
CA SER A 411 8.73 25.35 6.03
C SER A 411 7.94 24.28 5.27
N ILE A 412 7.33 23.32 5.97
CA ILE A 412 6.56 22.23 5.36
C ILE A 412 5.04 22.42 5.43
N GLU A 413 4.54 23.36 6.25
CA GLU A 413 3.11 23.59 6.43
C GLU A 413 2.49 24.26 5.20
N GLN A 414 1.42 23.66 4.65
CA GLN A 414 0.74 24.19 3.45
C GLN A 414 -0.30 25.26 3.78
N ASN A 415 -0.88 25.19 4.98
CA ASN A 415 -1.85 26.20 5.41
C ASN A 415 -1.13 27.50 5.79
N THR A 416 -1.34 28.56 5.02
CA THR A 416 -0.71 29.88 5.21
C THR A 416 -0.87 30.42 6.62
N LYS A 417 -2.04 30.23 7.25
CA LYS A 417 -2.32 30.70 8.62
C LYS A 417 -1.47 29.96 9.66
N ASN A 418 -1.35 28.64 9.52
CA ASN A 418 -0.54 27.82 10.43
C ASN A 418 0.97 28.05 10.22
N ARG A 419 1.42 28.15 8.96
CA ARG A 419 2.79 28.52 8.59
C ARG A 419 3.20 29.82 9.25
N ARG A 420 2.36 30.85 9.11
CA ARG A 420 2.57 32.18 9.69
C ARG A 420 2.63 32.15 11.22
N ARG A 421 1.79 31.36 11.87
CA ARG A 421 1.86 31.14 13.32
C ARG A 421 3.18 30.48 13.76
N GLY A 422 3.67 29.51 13.00
CA GLY A 422 4.97 28.88 13.24
C GLY A 422 6.12 29.90 13.21
N LEU A 423 6.18 30.71 12.14
CA LEU A 423 7.19 31.78 12.01
C LEU A 423 7.10 32.80 13.15
N PHE A 424 5.89 33.24 13.51
CA PHE A 424 5.69 34.16 14.63
C PHE A 424 6.21 33.57 15.95
N CYS A 425 5.90 32.30 16.25
CA CYS A 425 6.37 31.65 17.47
C CYS A 425 7.90 31.49 17.51
N ALA A 426 8.54 31.18 16.38
CA ALA A 426 10.00 31.14 16.29
C ALA A 426 10.61 32.53 16.56
N ALA A 427 10.12 33.55 15.87
CA ALA A 427 10.61 34.92 15.98
C ALA A 427 10.41 35.55 17.37
N ASP A 428 9.24 35.34 17.98
CA ASP A 428 8.97 35.80 19.34
C ASP A 428 9.91 35.16 20.37
N LEU A 429 10.21 33.86 20.23
CA LEU A 429 11.22 33.19 21.07
C LEU A 429 12.63 33.74 20.84
N ARG A 430 13.02 34.01 19.58
CA ARG A 430 14.31 34.61 19.23
C ARG A 430 14.51 35.96 19.92
N LEU A 431 13.50 36.83 19.90
CA LEU A 431 13.56 38.14 20.55
C LEU A 431 13.51 38.06 22.08
N ARG A 432 12.65 37.20 22.65
CA ARG A 432 12.52 37.08 24.11
C ARG A 432 13.74 36.47 24.79
N GLU A 433 14.43 35.57 24.10
CA GLU A 433 15.59 34.85 24.63
C GLU A 433 16.94 35.40 24.11
N HIS A 434 16.92 36.50 23.36
CA HIS A 434 18.10 37.14 22.75
C HIS A 434 18.92 36.20 21.85
N LEU A 435 18.25 35.43 20.99
CA LEU A 435 18.84 34.43 20.07
C LEU A 435 18.65 34.84 18.60
N GLU A 436 19.73 35.25 17.93
CA GLU A 436 19.74 35.70 16.52
C GLU A 436 18.59 36.70 16.21
N GLU A 437 18.58 37.81 16.96
CA GLU A 437 17.50 38.80 16.91
C GLU A 437 17.20 39.32 15.51
N ASP A 438 18.23 39.50 14.67
CA ASP A 438 18.07 39.97 13.28
C ASP A 438 17.19 39.02 12.45
N LYS A 439 17.39 37.69 12.61
CA LYS A 439 16.56 36.68 11.94
C LYS A 439 15.14 36.68 12.49
N GLY A 440 14.97 36.90 13.80
CA GLY A 440 13.67 37.09 14.42
C GLY A 440 12.92 38.30 13.84
N ARG A 441 13.61 39.43 13.64
CA ARG A 441 13.01 40.62 13.02
C ARG A 441 12.57 40.34 11.58
N GLU A 442 13.42 39.67 10.78
CA GLU A 442 13.09 39.27 9.40
C GLU A 442 11.85 38.34 9.33
N GLU A 443 11.75 37.37 10.24
CA GLU A 443 10.61 36.46 10.31
C GLU A 443 9.30 37.18 10.68
N LEU A 444 9.34 38.17 11.58
CA LEU A 444 8.18 39.00 11.90
C LEU A 444 7.75 39.88 10.73
N GLU A 445 8.69 40.42 9.96
CA GLU A 445 8.38 41.16 8.73
C GLU A 445 7.67 40.25 7.71
N LYS A 446 8.16 39.02 7.52
CA LYS A 446 7.50 38.01 6.67
C LYS A 446 6.09 37.68 7.17
N VAL A 447 5.90 37.56 8.49
CA VAL A 447 4.58 37.36 9.10
C VAL A 447 3.62 38.50 8.73
N ILE A 448 4.07 39.76 8.76
CA ILE A 448 3.25 40.92 8.39
C ILE A 448 2.96 40.93 6.87
N GLN A 449 3.94 40.57 6.04
CA GLN A 449 3.77 40.52 4.57
C GLN A 449 2.78 39.45 4.13
N MET A 450 2.71 38.32 4.84
CA MET A 450 1.79 37.22 4.51
C MET A 450 0.32 37.58 4.75
N ASP A 451 0.05 38.44 5.73
CA ASP A 451 -1.28 39.02 6.00
C ASP A 451 -1.10 40.22 6.95
N SER A 452 -1.40 41.43 6.48
CA SER A 452 -1.11 42.69 7.18
C SER A 452 -2.18 43.14 8.16
N ASP A 453 -3.37 42.53 8.11
CA ASP A 453 -4.59 43.12 8.67
C ASP A 453 -5.17 42.32 9.86
N ASP A 454 -4.55 41.19 10.22
CA ASP A 454 -5.00 40.36 11.34
C ASP A 454 -4.29 40.67 12.68
N ILE A 455 -4.77 40.04 13.75
CA ILE A 455 -4.27 40.18 15.13
C ILE A 455 -2.77 39.82 15.25
N LEU A 456 -2.31 38.78 14.57
CA LEU A 456 -0.92 38.33 14.60
C LEU A 456 0.02 39.36 13.93
N ALA A 457 -0.46 40.10 12.93
CA ALA A 457 0.31 41.21 12.31
C ALA A 457 0.46 42.38 13.27
N ALA A 458 -0.61 42.70 14.00
CA ALA A 458 -0.57 43.74 15.02
C ALA A 458 0.38 43.38 16.17
N GLU A 459 0.43 42.11 16.59
CA GLU A 459 1.39 41.62 17.57
C GLU A 459 2.83 41.64 17.04
N ALA A 460 3.06 41.23 15.79
CA ALA A 460 4.38 41.28 15.16
C ALA A 460 4.94 42.71 15.09
N ARG A 461 4.12 43.70 14.71
CA ARG A 461 4.51 45.13 14.71
C ARG A 461 4.89 45.63 16.10
N LYS A 462 4.17 45.20 17.15
CA LYS A 462 4.50 45.56 18.54
C LYS A 462 5.82 44.98 19.00
N LEU A 463 6.15 43.75 18.57
CA LEU A 463 7.43 43.12 18.89
C LEU A 463 8.59 43.79 18.14
N LEU A 464 8.41 44.19 16.87
CA LEU A 464 9.43 44.90 16.09
C LEU A 464 9.73 46.32 16.61
N ALA A 465 8.75 46.97 17.21
CA ALA A 465 8.89 48.31 17.81
C ALA A 465 9.59 48.30 19.18
N LYS A 466 9.86 47.12 19.74
CA LYS A 466 10.70 46.93 20.93
C LYS A 466 12.14 46.63 20.52
#